data_AF-A0A0D8I6J6-F1
#
_entry.id   AF-A0A0D8I6J6-F1
#
_cell.length_a   1.000
_cell.length_b   1.000
_cell.length_c   1.000
_cell.angle_alpha   90.00
_cell.angle_beta   90.00
_cell.angle_gamma   90.00
#
_symmetry.space_group_name_H-M   'P 1'
#
loop_
_entity.id
_entity.type
_entity.pdbx_description
1 polymer ?
#
loop_
_entity_poly.entity_id
_entity_poly.type
_entity_poly.pdbx_seq_one_letter_code
_entity_poly.pdbx_strand_id
1 'polypeptide(L)'
;MDFKDKVKNRRLELGLTLEEVAKIVGVSAPTIQRYETGEIKNIRRDKIKLLADALQVSPAYLMDWDELTDKNKINKKSNLDDDDVFTRAAHKVGHDGPLTEEEKEKIALAIKIALMKNKE
;
A
#
# COMPACT_ATOMS: atom_id res chain seq x y z
N MET A 1 -11.93 -11.22 -3.24
CA MET A 1 -11.49 -11.27 -4.65
C MET A 1 -10.39 -12.29 -4.71
N ASP A 2 -10.53 -13.33 -5.54
CA ASP A 2 -9.58 -14.45 -5.50
C ASP A 2 -8.25 -14.08 -6.16
N PHE A 3 -7.19 -14.83 -5.85
CA PHE A 3 -5.86 -14.71 -6.47
C PHE A 3 -5.95 -14.56 -8.00
N LYS A 4 -6.72 -15.43 -8.67
CA LYS A 4 -6.89 -15.44 -10.13
C LYS A 4 -7.44 -14.12 -10.68
N ASP A 5 -8.37 -13.51 -9.95
CA ASP A 5 -9.02 -12.27 -10.35
C ASP A 5 -8.03 -11.10 -10.19
N LYS A 6 -7.20 -11.12 -9.15
CA LYS A 6 -6.18 -10.09 -8.90
C LYS A 6 -5.11 -10.08 -9.97
N VAL A 7 -4.64 -11.27 -10.36
CA VAL A 7 -3.64 -11.41 -11.43
C VAL A 7 -4.20 -10.83 -12.73
N LYS A 8 -5.41 -11.24 -13.11
CA LYS A 8 -6.05 -10.79 -14.35
C LYS A 8 -6.31 -9.28 -14.34
N ASN A 9 -6.90 -8.75 -13.28
CA ASN A 9 -7.25 -7.33 -13.21
C ASN A 9 -5.99 -6.47 -13.21
N ARG A 10 -4.96 -6.85 -12.44
CA ARG A 10 -3.73 -6.08 -12.39
C ARG A 10 -2.98 -6.08 -13.72
N ARG A 11 -2.99 -7.22 -14.45
CA ARG A 11 -2.44 -7.29 -15.80
C ARG A 11 -3.15 -6.32 -16.74
N LEU A 12 -4.49 -6.29 -16.70
CA LEU A 12 -5.30 -5.41 -17.54
C LEU A 12 -5.10 -3.92 -17.18
N GLU A 13 -5.00 -3.59 -15.89
CA GLU A 13 -4.67 -2.22 -15.43
C GLU A 13 -3.33 -1.72 -15.96
N LEU A 14 -2.34 -2.62 -16.06
CA LEU A 14 -1.02 -2.31 -16.61
C LEU A 14 -0.99 -2.35 -18.15
N GLY A 15 -2.08 -2.75 -18.81
CA GLY A 15 -2.14 -2.90 -20.26
C GLY A 15 -1.24 -4.02 -20.81
N LEU A 16 -0.86 -4.99 -19.98
CA LEU A 16 0.06 -6.05 -20.35
C LEU A 16 -0.66 -7.22 -21.04
N THR A 17 -0.02 -7.80 -22.03
CA THR A 17 -0.43 -9.04 -22.69
C THR A 17 -0.05 -10.27 -21.86
N LEU A 18 -0.65 -11.42 -22.17
CA LEU A 18 -0.29 -12.68 -21.51
C LEU A 18 1.16 -13.09 -21.81
N GLU A 19 1.62 -12.83 -23.04
CA GLU A 19 2.98 -13.08 -23.49
C GLU A 19 4.02 -12.25 -22.72
N GLU A 20 3.73 -10.98 -22.46
CA GLU A 20 4.61 -10.09 -21.71
C GLU A 20 4.78 -10.55 -20.26
N VAL A 21 3.68 -10.86 -19.58
CA VAL A 21 3.73 -11.39 -18.20
C VAL A 21 4.46 -12.74 -18.19
N ALA A 22 4.17 -13.61 -19.14
CA ALA A 22 4.80 -14.93 -19.24
C ALA A 22 6.31 -14.83 -19.43
N LYS A 23 6.78 -13.88 -20.24
CA LYS A 23 8.20 -13.60 -20.47
C LYS A 23 8.91 -13.16 -19.19
N ILE A 24 8.30 -12.28 -18.39
CA ILE A 24 8.88 -11.81 -17.12
C ILE A 24 8.92 -12.96 -16.09
N VAL A 25 7.86 -13.76 -16.01
CA VAL A 25 7.73 -14.86 -15.04
C VAL A 25 8.54 -16.11 -15.46
N GLY A 26 8.96 -16.19 -16.73
CA GLY A 26 9.66 -17.34 -17.29
C GLY A 26 8.76 -18.57 -17.35
N VAL A 27 7.55 -18.41 -17.88
CA VAL A 27 6.57 -19.47 -18.16
C VAL A 27 5.95 -19.25 -19.56
N SER A 28 5.05 -20.12 -20.00
CA SER A 28 4.34 -19.92 -21.27
C SER A 28 3.07 -19.06 -21.07
N ALA A 29 2.62 -18.35 -22.11
CA ALA A 29 1.39 -17.55 -22.07
C ALA A 29 0.14 -18.38 -21.64
N PRO A 30 -0.05 -19.63 -22.12
CA PRO A 30 -1.10 -20.50 -21.61
C PRO A 30 -1.00 -20.79 -20.11
N THR A 31 0.22 -20.85 -19.54
CA THR A 31 0.40 -21.02 -18.09
C THR A 31 -0.13 -19.82 -17.31
N ILE A 32 0.14 -18.59 -17.78
CA ILE A 32 -0.43 -17.37 -17.16
C ILE A 32 -1.96 -17.36 -17.28
N GLN A 33 -2.50 -17.75 -18.43
CA GLN A 33 -3.95 -17.88 -18.61
C GLN A 33 -4.55 -18.87 -17.59
N ARG A 34 -3.90 -20.02 -17.35
CA ARG A 34 -4.34 -21.01 -16.34
C ARG A 34 -4.26 -20.48 -14.91
N TYR A 35 -3.37 -19.53 -14.63
CA TYR A 35 -3.33 -18.81 -13.34
C TYR A 35 -4.53 -17.86 -13.23
N GLU A 36 -4.86 -17.13 -14.31
CA GLU A 36 -6.00 -16.20 -14.35
C GLU A 36 -7.38 -16.89 -14.36
N THR A 37 -7.46 -18.14 -14.83
CA THR A 37 -8.71 -18.92 -14.77
C THR A 37 -8.84 -19.73 -13.48
N GLY A 38 -7.75 -19.88 -12.72
CA GLY A 38 -7.71 -20.70 -11.51
C GLY A 38 -7.66 -22.21 -11.78
N GLU A 39 -7.32 -22.63 -13.01
CA GLU A 39 -7.09 -24.04 -13.35
C GLU A 39 -5.89 -24.60 -12.58
N ILE A 40 -4.83 -23.79 -12.43
CA ILE A 40 -3.69 -24.12 -11.55
C ILE A 40 -3.85 -23.36 -10.23
N LYS A 41 -4.26 -24.09 -9.18
CA LYS A 41 -4.41 -23.52 -7.82
C LYS A 41 -3.11 -23.52 -7.02
N ASN A 42 -2.22 -24.46 -7.27
CA ASN A 42 -0.98 -24.63 -6.50
C ASN A 42 0.23 -24.09 -7.28
N ILE A 43 0.42 -22.77 -7.21
CA ILE A 43 1.55 -22.09 -7.85
C ILE A 43 2.75 -22.12 -6.90
N ARG A 44 3.94 -22.41 -7.42
CA ARG A 44 5.16 -22.41 -6.61
C ARG A 44 5.50 -21.01 -6.11
N ARG A 45 6.06 -20.91 -4.89
CA ARG A 45 6.45 -19.64 -4.25
C ARG A 45 7.38 -18.77 -5.09
N ASP A 46 8.32 -19.38 -5.81
CA ASP A 46 9.21 -18.66 -6.72
C ASP A 46 8.45 -17.98 -7.87
N LYS A 47 7.43 -18.65 -8.41
CA LYS A 47 6.59 -18.08 -9.48
C LYS A 47 5.65 -17.00 -8.98
N ILE A 48 5.14 -17.10 -7.75
CA ILE A 48 4.31 -16.06 -7.12
C ILE A 48 5.11 -14.77 -6.95
N LYS A 49 6.38 -14.87 -6.52
CA LYS A 49 7.26 -13.71 -6.41
C LYS A 49 7.47 -13.04 -7.76
N LEU A 50 7.84 -13.82 -8.79
CA LEU A 50 8.04 -13.29 -10.14
C LEU A 50 6.76 -12.69 -10.74
N LEU A 51 5.60 -13.28 -10.44
CA LEU A 51 4.31 -12.75 -10.88
C LEU A 51 3.99 -11.43 -10.21
N ALA A 52 4.29 -11.30 -8.91
CA ALA A 52 4.14 -10.05 -8.19
C ALA A 52 5.04 -8.95 -8.76
N ASP A 53 6.30 -9.29 -9.08
CA ASP A 53 7.26 -8.38 -9.73
C ASP A 53 6.74 -7.94 -11.12
N ALA A 54 6.24 -8.87 -11.93
CA ALA A 54 5.68 -8.58 -13.26
C ALA A 54 4.44 -7.67 -13.19
N LEU A 55 3.63 -7.83 -12.14
CA LEU A 55 2.38 -7.09 -11.92
C LEU A 55 2.57 -5.85 -11.04
N GLN A 56 3.80 -5.51 -10.65
CA GLN A 56 4.12 -4.37 -9.79
C GLN A 56 3.27 -4.32 -8.51
N VAL A 57 3.09 -5.48 -7.86
CA VAL A 57 2.36 -5.64 -6.60
C VAL A 57 3.18 -6.46 -5.61
N SER A 58 2.76 -6.51 -4.36
CA SER A 58 3.38 -7.41 -3.38
C SER A 58 2.89 -8.86 -3.59
N PRO A 59 3.72 -9.88 -3.30
CA PRO A 59 3.26 -11.27 -3.23
C PRO A 59 2.12 -11.47 -2.21
N ALA A 60 2.13 -10.67 -1.13
CA ALA A 60 1.10 -10.68 -0.10
C ALA A 60 -0.26 -10.20 -0.62
N TYR A 61 -0.27 -9.17 -1.47
CA TYR A 61 -1.49 -8.68 -2.12
C TYR A 61 -2.13 -9.76 -2.99
N LEU A 62 -1.33 -10.49 -3.78
CA LEU A 62 -1.85 -11.57 -4.62
C LEU A 62 -2.43 -12.71 -3.78
N MET A 63 -1.79 -13.04 -2.66
CA MET A 63 -2.14 -14.16 -1.80
C MET A 63 -3.13 -13.85 -0.66
N ASP A 64 -3.62 -12.61 -0.57
CA ASP A 64 -4.39 -12.13 0.59
C ASP A 64 -3.65 -12.29 1.94
N TRP A 65 -2.31 -12.36 1.92
CA TRP A 65 -1.52 -12.41 3.16
C TRP A 65 -1.48 -11.05 3.88
N ASP A 66 -1.93 -9.98 3.24
CA ASP A 66 -2.09 -8.66 3.85
C ASP A 66 -3.20 -8.64 4.91
N GLU A 67 -4.22 -9.52 4.85
CA GLU A 67 -5.23 -9.61 5.92
C GLU A 67 -4.65 -10.11 7.24
N LEU A 68 -3.53 -10.84 7.21
CA LEU A 68 -2.88 -11.38 8.41
C LEU A 68 -1.77 -10.48 8.96
N THR A 69 -1.33 -9.46 8.23
CA THR A 69 -0.20 -8.63 8.68
C THR A 69 -0.50 -7.15 8.85
N ASP A 70 -1.61 -6.61 8.35
CA ASP A 70 -1.78 -5.15 8.35
C ASP A 70 -3.19 -4.61 8.66
N LYS A 71 -3.67 -4.88 9.88
CA LYS A 71 -4.44 -3.85 10.61
C LYS A 71 -3.55 -2.68 11.09
N ASN A 72 -2.23 -2.75 10.88
CA ASN A 72 -1.25 -1.76 11.37
C ASN A 72 -0.47 -0.98 10.28
N LYS A 73 -0.68 -1.21 8.97
CA LYS A 73 -0.03 -0.39 7.90
C LYS A 73 -0.96 0.57 7.13
N ILE A 74 -2.22 0.72 7.52
CA ILE A 74 -3.03 1.85 7.02
C ILE A 74 -2.45 3.21 7.49
N ASN A 75 -1.56 3.22 8.50
CA ASN A 75 -0.82 4.43 8.92
C ASN A 75 0.51 4.68 8.17
N LYS A 76 0.71 4.13 6.95
CA LYS A 76 1.96 4.37 6.20
C LYS A 76 1.77 4.85 4.76
N LYS A 77 0.69 5.61 4.53
CA LYS A 77 0.55 6.48 3.34
C LYS A 77 0.08 7.90 3.70
N SER A 78 0.49 8.38 4.87
CA SER A 78 0.58 9.79 5.23
C SER A 78 2.03 10.08 5.62
N ASN A 79 2.96 10.00 4.67
CA ASN A 79 4.17 10.83 4.72
C ASN A 79 3.76 12.26 4.29
N LEU A 80 2.89 12.86 5.09
CA LEU A 80 3.08 14.25 5.44
C LEU A 80 3.89 14.12 6.72
N ASP A 81 5.18 14.42 6.67
CA ASP A 81 5.98 14.52 7.89
C ASP A 81 5.18 15.42 8.85
N ASP A 82 4.65 14.86 9.93
CA ASP A 82 3.88 15.63 10.91
C ASP A 82 4.75 16.79 11.45
N ASP A 83 6.07 16.60 11.46
CA ASP A 83 7.03 17.66 11.75
C ASP A 83 7.03 18.79 10.69
N ASP A 84 6.76 18.55 9.40
CA ASP A 84 6.78 19.59 8.36
C ASP A 84 5.54 20.50 8.42
N VAL A 85 4.36 19.97 8.77
CA VAL A 85 3.13 20.78 8.81
C VAL A 85 3.15 21.75 10.00
N PHE A 86 3.53 21.29 11.19
CA PHE A 86 3.62 22.15 12.37
C PHE A 86 4.80 23.14 12.27
N THR A 87 5.94 22.70 11.73
CA THR A 87 7.10 23.59 11.52
C THR A 87 6.79 24.69 10.49
N ARG A 88 6.09 24.37 9.39
CA ARG A 88 5.67 25.37 8.40
C ARG A 88 4.60 26.32 8.94
N ALA A 89 3.70 25.85 9.79
CA ALA A 89 2.71 26.69 10.46
C ALA A 89 3.36 27.65 11.46
N ALA A 90 4.34 27.19 12.23
CA ALA A 90 5.10 27.98 13.20
C ALA A 90 5.90 29.10 12.52
N HIS A 91 6.58 28.80 11.41
CA HIS A 91 7.31 29.82 10.63
C HIS A 91 6.39 30.91 10.08
N LYS A 92 5.16 30.56 9.69
CA LYS A 92 4.17 31.52 9.15
C LYS A 92 3.67 32.52 10.20
N VAL A 93 3.79 32.20 11.48
CA VAL A 93 3.44 33.09 12.62
C VAL A 93 4.67 33.73 13.27
N GLY A 94 5.86 33.57 12.68
CA GLY A 94 7.10 34.24 13.13
C GLY A 94 7.91 33.47 14.17
N HIS A 95 7.69 32.17 14.31
CA HIS A 95 8.52 31.31 15.16
C HIS A 95 9.70 30.78 14.34
N ASP A 96 10.95 31.06 14.74
CA ASP A 96 12.15 30.52 14.11
C ASP A 96 12.67 29.32 14.90
N GLY A 97 12.67 28.14 14.27
CA GLY A 97 13.18 26.90 14.85
C GLY A 97 12.09 25.84 15.06
N PRO A 98 12.52 24.58 15.27
CA PRO A 98 11.59 23.46 15.45
C PRO A 98 10.79 23.66 16.74
N LEU A 99 9.51 23.28 16.71
CA LEU A 99 8.68 23.27 17.91
C LEU A 99 9.33 22.39 18.99
N THR A 100 9.37 22.89 20.22
CA THR A 100 9.79 22.08 21.36
C THR A 100 8.75 20.99 21.64
N GLU A 101 9.18 19.88 22.26
CA GLU A 101 8.28 18.77 22.59
C GLU A 101 7.11 19.22 23.50
N GLU A 102 7.36 20.17 24.41
CA GLU A 102 6.32 20.73 25.28
C GLU A 102 5.25 21.52 24.49
N GLU A 103 5.65 22.22 23.43
CA GLU A 103 4.73 22.96 22.56
C GLU A 103 3.90 22.01 21.68
N LYS A 104 4.52 20.93 21.17
CA LYS A 104 3.82 19.88 20.45
C LYS A 104 2.76 19.21 21.33
N GLU A 105 3.08 18.93 22.60
CA GLU A 105 2.13 18.36 23.57
C GLU A 105 0.93 19.29 23.84
N LYS A 106 1.17 20.60 24.00
CA LYS A 106 0.10 21.59 24.20
C LYS A 106 -0.84 21.67 22.99
N ILE A 107 -0.29 21.63 21.78
CA ILE A 107 -1.07 21.63 20.54
C ILE A 107 -1.89 20.35 20.41
N ALA A 108 -1.29 19.19 20.68
CA ALA A 108 -1.99 17.90 20.65
C ALA A 108 -3.14 17.85 21.65
N LEU A 109 -2.95 18.38 22.86
CA LEU A 109 -3.99 18.49 23.89
C LEU A 109 -5.14 19.39 23.44
N ALA A 110 -4.84 20.56 22.86
CA ALA A 110 -5.84 21.50 22.38
C ALA A 110 -6.72 20.90 21.26
N ILE A 111 -6.11 20.19 20.31
CA ILE A 111 -6.82 19.49 19.23
C ILE A 111 -7.74 18.41 19.82
N LYS A 112 -7.23 17.61 20.76
CA LYS A 112 -8.01 16.56 21.42
C LYS A 112 -9.26 17.11 22.13
N ILE A 113 -9.12 18.24 22.83
CA ILE A 113 -10.23 18.93 23.49
C ILE A 113 -11.25 19.45 22.47
N ALA A 114 -10.79 20.09 21.39
CA ALA A 114 -11.66 20.60 20.34
C ALA A 114 -12.47 19.49 19.64
N LEU A 115 -11.84 18.35 19.38
CA LEU A 115 -12.50 17.17 18.79
C LEU A 115 -13.49 16.51 19.75
N MET A 116 -13.24 16.59 21.07
CA MET A 116 -14.18 16.11 22.09
C MET A 116 -15.41 17.02 22.20
N LYS A 117 -15.25 18.35 22.04
CA LYS A 117 -16.37 19.31 22.09
C LYS A 117 -17.29 19.28 20.88
N ASN A 118 -16.83 18.81 19.71
CA ASN A 118 -17.66 18.67 18.50
C ASN A 118 -18.46 17.36 18.43
N LYS A 119 -18.45 16.56 19.50
CA LYS A 119 -19.20 15.29 19.61
C LYS A 119 -20.49 15.41 20.45
N GLU A 120 -20.84 16.62 20.89
CA GLU A 120 -22.14 16.97 21.49
C GLU A 120 -22.96 17.78 20.48
#